data_AF-A0A7X9DWA3-F1
#
_entry.id   AF-A0A7X9DWA3-F1
#
_cell.length_a   1.000
_cell.length_b   1.000
_cell.length_c   1.000
_cell.angle_alpha   90.00
_cell.angle_beta   90.00
_cell.angle_gamma   90.00
#
_symmetry.space_group_name_H-M   'P 1'
#
loop_
_entity.id
_entity.type
_entity.pdbx_description
1 polymer ?
#
loop_
_entity_poly.entity_id
_entity_poly.type
_entity_poly.pdbx_seq_one_letter_code
_entity_poly.pdbx_strand_id
1 'polypeptide(L)'
;MLIACLKCKRHVDTGQAPAGSTVKCACGLSILVPEGPSTAGKMNCPACGAPVDPKAQKCQFCSTALATVICPGCFGAVFYGAKHCLHCGEALEGRVVIHGDETERKCPRCREEPLRVEVVAEAAIERCNRCEGLWVDRETVERLVKRHREDGAARLAAAGGQLPTAAAPLKATADGYLRCPVCNQLMWRQNFGKISGVLIDVCRAHGTWFDRDELHRVLEFVRSGGLERSARKTRDLLEAEVQQLQQRVSNLSARGHTLFPESQDRLQSGNLAVGIADWFLNVFLK
;
A
#
# COMPACT_ATOMS: atom_id res chain seq x y z
N MET A 1 15.60 27.68 -3.48
CA MET A 1 16.41 27.40 -4.70
C MET A 1 17.15 28.69 -5.06
N LEU A 2 18.39 28.64 -5.51
CA LEU A 2 19.12 29.85 -5.91
C LEU A 2 18.99 30.07 -7.41
N ILE A 3 18.45 31.22 -7.83
CA ILE A 3 18.38 31.62 -9.24
C ILE A 3 19.29 32.84 -9.45
N ALA A 4 20.15 32.77 -10.46
CA ALA A 4 20.97 33.92 -10.85
C ALA A 4 20.13 34.97 -11.59
N CYS A 5 20.10 36.20 -11.08
CA CYS A 5 19.43 37.31 -11.75
C CYS A 5 20.13 37.67 -13.06
N LEU A 6 19.41 37.64 -14.20
CA LEU A 6 20.02 37.93 -15.50
C LEU A 6 20.50 39.38 -15.63
N LYS A 7 19.87 40.32 -14.90
CA LYS A 7 20.19 41.76 -14.92
C LYS A 7 21.40 42.10 -14.06
N CYS A 8 21.41 41.74 -12.77
CA CYS A 8 22.48 42.15 -11.84
C CYS A 8 23.44 41.03 -11.45
N LYS A 9 23.26 39.82 -11.99
CA LYS A 9 24.08 38.62 -11.74
C LYS A 9 24.15 38.15 -10.27
N ARG A 10 23.40 38.77 -9.35
CA ARG A 10 23.27 38.29 -7.96
C ARG A 10 22.40 37.04 -7.91
N HIS A 11 22.74 36.13 -6.99
CA HIS A 11 21.88 35.01 -6.64
C HIS A 11 20.71 35.50 -5.80
N VAL A 12 19.51 35.11 -6.21
CA VAL A 12 18.27 35.35 -5.48
C VAL A 12 17.84 34.02 -4.88
N ASP A 13 17.69 33.98 -3.56
CA ASP A 13 17.10 32.83 -2.89
C ASP A 13 15.57 32.89 -3.01
N THR A 14 15.01 31.89 -3.68
CA THR A 14 13.57 31.77 -3.85
C THR A 14 12.87 31.14 -2.64
N GLY A 15 13.60 30.64 -1.64
CA GLY A 15 13.01 30.00 -0.46
C GLY A 15 11.99 28.91 -0.81
N GLN A 16 10.79 28.99 -0.21
CA GLN A 16 9.61 28.16 -0.48
C GLN A 16 8.61 28.80 -1.47
N ALA A 17 9.03 29.81 -2.24
CA ALA A 17 8.14 30.46 -3.21
C ALA A 17 7.50 29.41 -4.15
N PRO A 18 6.17 29.42 -4.36
CA PRO A 18 5.51 28.44 -5.20
C PRO A 18 6.07 28.41 -6.61
N ALA A 19 6.15 27.22 -7.20
CA ALA A 19 6.42 27.06 -8.63
C ALA A 19 5.46 27.93 -9.46
N GLY A 20 5.97 28.64 -10.47
CA GLY A 20 5.18 29.57 -11.29
C GLY A 20 4.94 30.95 -10.66
N SER A 21 5.35 31.19 -9.41
CA SER A 21 5.32 32.51 -8.80
C SER A 21 6.50 33.39 -9.26
N THR A 22 6.44 34.68 -8.93
CA THR A 22 7.51 35.64 -9.26
C THR A 22 8.15 36.17 -7.99
N VAL A 23 9.48 36.12 -7.91
CA VAL A 23 10.27 36.75 -6.84
C VAL A 23 10.96 38.01 -7.35
N LYS A 24 11.05 39.03 -6.51
CA LYS A 24 11.78 40.27 -6.86
C LYS A 24 13.24 40.16 -6.45
N CYS A 25 14.13 40.39 -7.39
CA CYS A 25 15.53 40.62 -7.11
C CYS A 25 15.73 42.00 -6.47
N ALA A 26 16.78 42.17 -5.66
CA ALA A 26 17.17 43.46 -5.09
C ALA A 26 17.42 44.56 -6.14
N CYS A 27 17.71 44.21 -7.40
CA CYS A 27 17.84 45.16 -8.50
C CYS A 27 16.52 45.57 -9.17
N GLY A 28 15.39 45.13 -8.61
CA GLY A 28 14.03 45.38 -9.12
C GLY A 28 13.57 44.43 -10.23
N LEU A 29 14.41 43.50 -10.70
CA LEU A 29 13.99 42.51 -11.70
C LEU A 29 13.06 41.46 -11.08
N SER A 30 11.89 41.28 -11.69
CA SER A 30 10.98 40.17 -11.42
C SER A 30 11.50 38.88 -12.08
N ILE A 31 11.72 37.84 -11.29
CA ILE A 31 12.22 36.53 -11.74
C ILE A 31 11.10 35.51 -11.55
N LEU A 32 10.72 34.82 -12.63
CA LEU A 32 9.80 33.69 -12.57
C LEU A 32 10.51 32.52 -11.89
N VAL A 33 9.90 31.96 -10.84
CA VAL A 33 10.34 30.71 -10.23
C VAL A 33 9.93 29.58 -11.18
N PRO A 34 10.89 28.92 -11.85
CA PRO A 34 10.57 27.84 -12.79
C PRO A 34 9.81 26.75 -12.04
N GLU A 35 8.84 26.15 -12.72
CA GLU A 35 8.24 24.91 -12.24
C GLU A 35 9.36 23.87 -12.18
N GLY A 36 9.81 23.53 -10.97
CA GLY A 36 10.70 22.40 -10.77
C GLY A 36 10.01 21.16 -11.35
N PRO A 37 10.71 20.26 -12.05
CA PRO A 37 10.10 19.03 -12.53
C PRO A 37 9.47 18.32 -11.34
N SER A 38 8.17 18.06 -11.40
CA SER A 38 7.49 17.31 -10.34
C SER A 38 8.25 16.01 -10.09
N THR A 39 8.72 15.84 -8.85
CA THR A 39 9.36 14.62 -8.34
C THR A 39 8.32 13.65 -7.80
N ALA A 40 7.04 14.04 -7.74
CA ALA A 40 5.97 13.17 -7.29
C ALA A 40 5.88 11.94 -8.19
N GLY A 41 5.98 10.75 -7.56
CA GLY A 41 5.96 9.46 -8.28
C GLY A 41 7.25 9.12 -9.03
N LYS A 42 8.34 9.89 -8.86
CA LYS A 42 9.65 9.58 -9.45
C LYS A 42 10.56 8.88 -8.45
N MET A 43 11.50 8.09 -8.97
CA MET A 43 12.59 7.49 -8.21
C MET A 43 13.93 8.10 -8.62
N ASN A 44 14.91 8.10 -7.71
CA ASN A 44 16.22 8.65 -8.02
C ASN A 44 17.06 7.63 -8.79
N CYS A 45 17.70 8.07 -9.87
CA CYS A 45 18.67 7.27 -10.59
C CYS A 45 19.80 6.84 -9.64
N PRO A 46 20.15 5.53 -9.57
CA PRO A 46 21.18 5.04 -8.67
C PRO A 46 22.59 5.55 -9.02
N ALA A 47 22.81 5.99 -10.27
CA ALA A 47 24.11 6.47 -10.73
C ALA A 47 24.29 7.99 -10.59
N CYS A 48 23.30 8.81 -10.97
CA CYS A 48 23.43 10.27 -10.98
C CYS A 48 22.50 11.01 -10.01
N GLY A 49 21.59 10.31 -9.33
CA GLY A 49 20.64 10.91 -8.40
C GLY A 49 19.47 11.67 -9.04
N ALA A 50 19.45 11.83 -10.37
CA ALA A 50 18.38 12.55 -11.05
C ALA A 50 17.02 11.86 -10.88
N PRO A 51 15.90 12.61 -10.81
CA PRO A 51 14.57 12.02 -10.70
C PRO A 51 14.14 11.40 -12.03
N VAL A 52 13.83 10.11 -12.02
CA VAL A 52 13.46 9.33 -13.20
C VAL A 52 12.12 8.64 -12.98
N ASP A 53 11.35 8.47 -14.06
CA ASP A 53 10.14 7.67 -14.05
C ASP A 53 10.47 6.21 -13.67
N PRO A 54 9.76 5.60 -12.70
CA PRO A 54 9.90 4.19 -12.34
C PRO A 54 9.81 3.18 -13.48
N LYS A 55 9.20 3.54 -14.61
CA LYS A 55 9.03 2.67 -15.80
C LYS A 55 10.13 2.89 -16.83
N ALA A 56 10.99 3.89 -16.66
CA ALA A 56 12.07 4.15 -17.60
C ALA A 56 13.12 3.04 -17.51
N GLN A 57 13.50 2.50 -18.67
CA GLN A 57 14.57 1.50 -18.80
C GLN A 57 15.96 2.14 -18.88
N LYS A 58 16.03 3.46 -19.03
CA LYS A 58 17.27 4.23 -19.15
C LYS A 58 17.10 5.61 -18.55
N CYS A 59 18.11 6.08 -17.83
CA CYS A 59 18.11 7.44 -17.31
C CYS A 59 18.27 8.45 -18.45
N GLN A 60 17.34 9.39 -18.58
CA GLN A 60 17.41 10.47 -19.58
C GLN A 60 18.55 11.48 -19.33
N PHE A 61 19.18 11.44 -18.15
CA PHE A 61 20.23 12.39 -17.77
C PHE A 61 21.63 11.80 -17.93
N CYS A 62 21.90 10.64 -17.33
CA CYS A 62 23.23 10.01 -17.37
C CYS A 62 23.31 8.78 -18.28
N SER A 63 22.21 8.40 -18.93
CA SER A 63 22.15 7.22 -19.81
C SER A 63 22.37 5.85 -19.15
N THR A 64 22.51 5.75 -17.83
CA THR A 64 22.58 4.46 -17.12
C THR A 64 21.31 3.64 -17.38
N ALA A 65 21.47 2.33 -17.62
CA ALA A 65 20.36 1.39 -17.70
C ALA A 65 19.67 1.26 -16.33
N LEU A 66 18.34 1.20 -16.34
CA LEU A 66 17.54 1.17 -15.14
C LEU A 66 16.71 -0.12 -15.13
N ALA A 67 16.84 -0.88 -14.05
CA ALA A 67 16.06 -2.07 -13.79
C ALA A 67 15.45 -1.97 -12.39
N THR A 68 14.23 -2.46 -12.20
CA THR A 68 13.53 -2.44 -10.92
C THR A 68 13.67 -3.79 -10.20
N VAL A 69 14.11 -3.74 -8.95
CA VAL A 69 14.11 -4.87 -8.01
C VAL A 69 13.20 -4.57 -6.83
N ILE A 70 12.86 -5.59 -6.07
CA ILE A 70 11.98 -5.48 -4.91
C ILE A 70 12.82 -5.24 -3.66
N CYS A 71 12.47 -4.23 -2.88
CA CYS A 71 13.10 -3.98 -1.58
C CYS A 71 12.76 -5.11 -0.59
N PRO A 72 13.73 -5.76 0.06
CA PRO A 72 13.47 -6.82 1.04
C PRO A 72 12.78 -6.35 2.33
N GLY A 73 12.90 -5.06 2.65
CA GLY A 73 12.35 -4.49 3.89
C GLY A 73 10.95 -3.92 3.76
N CYS A 74 10.45 -3.64 2.54
CA CYS A 74 9.10 -3.09 2.36
C CYS A 74 8.38 -3.56 1.11
N PHE A 75 9.01 -4.40 0.29
CA PHE A 75 8.49 -4.94 -0.96
C PHE A 75 8.11 -3.89 -2.03
N GLY A 76 8.56 -2.63 -1.86
CA GLY A 76 8.43 -1.58 -2.87
C GLY A 76 9.45 -1.74 -3.99
N ALA A 77 9.06 -1.33 -5.20
CA ALA A 77 9.97 -1.29 -6.34
C ALA A 77 11.07 -0.24 -6.11
N VAL A 78 12.33 -0.62 -6.32
CA VAL A 78 13.51 0.25 -6.25
C VAL A 78 14.42 -0.02 -7.44
N PHE A 79 15.23 0.95 -7.84
CA PHE A 79 16.21 0.69 -8.89
C PHE A 79 17.34 -0.21 -8.39
N TYR A 80 17.72 -1.18 -9.21
CA TYR A 80 18.92 -1.99 -9.00
C TYR A 80 20.16 -1.10 -8.85
N GLY A 81 21.01 -1.42 -7.87
CA GLY A 81 22.18 -0.61 -7.53
C GLY A 81 21.92 0.59 -6.61
N ALA A 82 20.66 0.85 -6.22
CA ALA A 82 20.39 1.79 -5.14
C ALA A 82 20.99 1.27 -3.82
N LYS A 83 21.65 2.15 -3.07
CA LYS A 83 22.24 1.79 -1.76
C LYS A 83 21.20 1.69 -0.65
N HIS A 84 20.15 2.50 -0.74
CA HIS A 84 19.07 2.58 0.24
C HIS A 84 17.72 2.62 -0.46
N CYS A 85 16.71 2.02 0.18
CA CYS A 85 15.34 2.10 -0.29
C CYS A 85 14.76 3.51 -0.08
N LEU A 86 14.22 4.12 -1.13
CA LEU A 86 13.56 5.43 -1.06
C LEU A 86 12.21 5.40 -0.32
N HIS A 87 11.62 4.21 -0.15
CA HIS A 87 10.33 4.04 0.54
C HIS A 87 10.48 3.82 2.04
N CYS A 88 11.48 3.05 2.46
CA CYS A 88 11.61 2.62 3.87
C CYS A 88 12.97 2.86 4.51
N GLY A 89 13.99 3.29 3.75
CA GLY A 89 15.33 3.53 4.25
C GLY A 89 16.20 2.27 4.44
N GLU A 90 15.69 1.07 4.17
CA GLU A 90 16.46 -0.17 4.27
C GLU A 90 17.74 -0.09 3.41
N ALA A 91 18.87 -0.50 4.00
CA ALA A 91 20.11 -0.66 3.25
C ALA A 91 19.99 -1.86 2.30
N LEU A 92 20.26 -1.64 1.02
CA LEU A 92 20.12 -2.63 -0.04
C LEU A 92 21.45 -3.28 -0.42
N GLU A 93 22.56 -2.71 0.04
CA GLU A 93 23.90 -3.26 -0.20
C GLU A 93 24.03 -4.65 0.44
N GLY A 94 24.46 -5.64 -0.35
CA GLY A 94 24.55 -7.04 0.10
C GLY A 94 23.21 -7.77 0.27
N ARG A 95 22.07 -7.12 0.02
CA ARG A 95 20.76 -7.78 -0.03
C ARG A 95 20.56 -8.36 -1.42
N VAL A 96 20.37 -9.68 -1.49
CA VAL A 96 20.19 -10.40 -2.75
C VAL A 96 18.71 -10.66 -2.99
N VAL A 97 18.23 -10.27 -4.17
CA VAL A 97 16.99 -10.83 -4.75
C VAL A 97 17.41 -11.99 -5.63
N ILE A 98 16.96 -13.19 -5.28
CA ILE A 98 17.27 -14.39 -6.07
C ILE A 98 16.18 -14.50 -7.14
N HIS A 99 16.58 -14.33 -8.39
CA HIS A 99 15.70 -14.55 -9.54
C HIS A 99 15.73 -16.03 -9.88
N GLY A 100 14.57 -16.68 -9.76
CA GLY A 100 14.36 -18.06 -10.16
C GLY A 100 13.85 -18.18 -11.59
N ASP A 101 13.40 -19.39 -11.91
CA ASP A 101 12.88 -19.74 -13.21
C ASP A 101 11.47 -19.18 -13.47
N GLU A 102 11.09 -19.23 -14.73
CA GLU A 102 9.70 -19.01 -15.13
C GLU A 102 8.84 -20.16 -14.61
N THR A 103 7.68 -19.80 -14.12
CA THR A 103 6.66 -20.74 -13.69
C THR A 103 5.72 -21.04 -14.86
N GLU A 104 5.00 -22.16 -14.75
CA GLU A 104 3.90 -22.48 -15.67
C GLU A 104 2.72 -21.50 -15.52
N ARG A 105 2.69 -20.70 -14.44
CA ARG A 105 1.62 -19.75 -14.15
C ARG A 105 1.74 -18.51 -15.03
N LYS A 106 0.57 -18.00 -15.37
CA LYS A 106 0.38 -16.89 -16.30
C LYS A 106 -0.12 -15.66 -15.56
N CYS A 107 0.38 -14.50 -15.95
CA CYS A 107 0.00 -13.22 -15.35
C CYS A 107 -1.48 -12.94 -15.64
N PRO A 108 -2.35 -12.75 -14.63
CA PRO A 108 -3.77 -12.54 -14.85
C PRO A 108 -4.09 -11.18 -15.51
N ARG A 109 -3.16 -10.22 -15.46
CA ARG A 109 -3.24 -8.92 -16.15
C ARG A 109 -2.77 -9.00 -17.60
N CYS A 110 -1.59 -9.57 -17.82
CA CYS A 110 -0.97 -9.64 -19.14
C CYS A 110 -1.42 -10.85 -19.96
N ARG A 111 -2.10 -11.81 -19.32
CA ARG A 111 -2.50 -13.11 -19.84
C ARG A 111 -1.29 -13.97 -20.16
N GLU A 112 -0.77 -13.91 -21.38
CA GLU A 112 0.23 -14.86 -21.88
C GLU A 112 1.62 -14.79 -21.21
N GLU A 113 1.89 -13.71 -20.48
CA GLU A 113 3.18 -13.48 -19.81
C GLU A 113 3.39 -14.50 -18.67
N PRO A 114 4.46 -15.31 -18.69
CA PRO A 114 4.79 -16.19 -17.58
C PRO A 114 5.18 -15.38 -16.34
N LEU A 115 4.85 -15.90 -15.17
CA LEU A 115 5.36 -15.36 -13.91
C LEU A 115 6.72 -15.97 -13.59
N ARG A 116 7.61 -15.19 -12.99
CA ARG A 116 8.94 -15.62 -12.59
C ARG A 116 9.06 -15.65 -11.08
N VAL A 117 9.63 -16.70 -10.52
CA VAL A 117 9.90 -16.77 -9.08
C VAL A 117 10.97 -15.74 -8.71
N GLU A 118 10.72 -14.98 -7.65
CA GLU A 118 11.72 -14.18 -6.96
C GLU A 118 11.69 -14.56 -5.48
N VAL A 119 12.87 -14.73 -4.87
CA VAL A 119 12.99 -14.89 -3.41
C VAL A 119 13.51 -13.59 -2.83
N VAL A 120 12.68 -12.96 -2.00
CA VAL A 120 12.93 -11.66 -1.38
C VAL A 120 12.70 -11.76 0.11
N ALA A 121 13.73 -11.56 0.94
CA ALA A 121 13.64 -11.65 2.40
C ALA A 121 12.93 -12.94 2.90
N GLU A 122 13.32 -14.09 2.33
CA GLU A 122 12.74 -15.42 2.61
C GLU A 122 11.26 -15.56 2.20
N ALA A 123 10.73 -14.64 1.39
CA ALA A 123 9.43 -14.79 0.74
C ALA A 123 9.64 -15.18 -0.72
N ALA A 124 9.12 -16.35 -1.08
CA ALA A 124 8.96 -16.74 -2.48
C ALA A 124 7.72 -16.03 -3.02
N ILE A 125 7.93 -15.22 -4.06
CA ILE A 125 6.87 -14.50 -4.77
C ILE A 125 7.04 -14.75 -6.25
N GLU A 126 5.98 -14.54 -7.02
CA GLU A 126 6.06 -14.65 -8.47
C GLU A 126 5.72 -13.32 -9.12
N ARG A 127 6.64 -12.80 -9.91
CA ARG A 127 6.55 -11.48 -10.51
C ARG A 127 6.33 -11.57 -12.01
N CYS A 128 5.47 -10.71 -12.53
CA CYS A 128 5.34 -10.49 -13.96
C CYS A 128 6.36 -9.45 -14.43
N ASN A 129 7.21 -9.79 -15.41
CA ASN A 129 8.21 -8.87 -15.96
C ASN A 129 7.60 -7.69 -16.76
N ARG A 130 6.34 -7.83 -17.21
CA ARG A 130 5.66 -6.82 -18.03
C ARG A 130 4.90 -5.78 -17.20
N CYS A 131 4.04 -6.22 -16.27
CA CYS A 131 3.22 -5.31 -15.46
C CYS A 131 3.75 -5.09 -14.03
N GLU A 132 4.81 -5.80 -13.64
CA GLU A 132 5.39 -5.79 -12.28
C GLU A 132 4.41 -6.22 -11.17
N GLY A 133 3.30 -6.86 -11.54
CA GLY A 133 2.36 -7.46 -10.58
C GLY A 133 2.94 -8.71 -9.92
N LEU A 134 2.47 -8.99 -8.71
CA LEU A 134 2.97 -10.05 -7.83
C LEU A 134 1.85 -11.04 -7.51
N TRP A 135 2.14 -12.32 -7.72
CA TRP A 135 1.39 -13.40 -7.11
C TRP A 135 2.11 -13.87 -5.86
N VAL A 136 1.39 -13.94 -4.74
CA VAL A 136 1.92 -14.36 -3.45
C VAL A 136 0.97 -15.39 -2.86
N ASP A 137 1.52 -16.53 -2.46
CA ASP A 137 0.73 -17.56 -1.80
C ASP A 137 0.21 -17.08 -0.44
N ARG A 138 -0.82 -17.76 0.04
CA ARG A 138 -1.53 -17.38 1.27
C ARG A 138 -0.63 -17.36 2.51
N GLU A 139 0.21 -18.37 2.69
CA GLU A 139 1.07 -18.50 3.88
C GLU A 139 2.13 -17.39 3.89
N THR A 140 2.70 -17.08 2.73
CA THR A 140 3.64 -15.97 2.57
C THR A 140 2.97 -14.63 2.88
N VAL A 141 1.74 -14.37 2.40
CA VAL A 141 1.01 -13.13 2.75
C VAL A 141 0.80 -13.02 4.26
N GLU A 142 0.33 -14.07 4.92
CA GLU A 142 0.08 -14.10 6.36
C GLU A 142 1.35 -13.81 7.16
N ARG A 143 2.46 -14.46 6.79
CA ARG A 143 3.77 -14.27 7.43
C ARG A 143 4.29 -12.85 7.25
N LEU A 144 4.18 -12.27 6.05
CA LEU A 144 4.60 -10.89 5.78
C LEU A 144 3.76 -9.91 6.61
N VAL A 145 2.43 -10.04 6.60
CA VAL A 145 1.55 -9.18 7.40
C VAL A 145 1.87 -9.28 8.89
N LYS A 146 2.09 -10.48 9.42
CA LYS A 146 2.46 -10.69 10.82
C LYS A 146 3.76 -9.98 11.17
N ARG A 147 4.83 -10.23 10.41
CA ARG A 147 6.15 -9.61 10.61
C ARG A 147 6.06 -8.08 10.59
N HIS A 148 5.40 -7.51 9.58
CA HIS A 148 5.28 -6.06 9.45
C HIS A 148 4.42 -5.42 10.54
N ARG A 149 3.47 -6.17 11.11
CA ARG A 149 2.68 -5.73 12.28
C ARG A 149 3.54 -5.68 13.54
N GLU A 150 4.35 -6.71 13.78
CA GLU A 150 5.29 -6.77 14.89
C GLU A 150 6.34 -5.64 14.80
N ASP A 151 6.90 -5.42 13.60
CA ASP A 151 7.81 -4.31 13.33
C ASP A 151 7.16 -2.94 13.60
N GLY A 152 5.90 -2.78 13.18
CA GLY A 152 5.12 -1.56 13.43
C GLY A 152 4.88 -1.31 14.92
N ALA A 153 4.50 -2.35 15.65
CA ALA A 153 4.29 -2.28 17.10
C ALA A 153 5.59 -1.93 17.85
N ALA A 154 6.71 -2.54 17.48
CA ALA A 154 8.02 -2.23 18.07
C ALA A 154 8.43 -0.77 17.82
N ARG A 155 8.21 -0.27 16.59
CA ARG A 155 8.47 1.14 16.24
C ARG A 155 7.58 2.11 17.02
N LEU A 156 6.29 1.79 17.18
CA LEU A 156 5.37 2.61 17.94
C LEU A 156 5.80 2.71 19.42
N ALA A 157 6.24 1.59 20.00
CA ALA A 157 6.76 1.55 21.36
C ALA A 157 8.03 2.39 21.51
N ALA A 158 8.96 2.30 20.55
CA ALA A 158 10.19 3.10 20.54
C ALA A 158 9.96 4.60 20.29
N ALA A 159 8.94 4.96 19.51
CA ALA A 159 8.62 6.33 19.10
C ALA A 159 7.62 7.06 20.02
N GLY A 160 7.34 6.54 21.23
CA GLY A 160 6.46 7.20 22.19
C GLY A 160 5.00 7.35 21.74
N GLY A 161 4.51 6.48 20.84
CA GLY A 161 3.10 6.44 20.46
C GLY A 161 2.72 7.21 19.18
N GLN A 162 3.67 7.76 18.43
CA GLN A 162 3.40 8.43 17.15
C GLN A 162 4.08 7.71 15.98
N LEU A 163 3.27 7.08 15.12
CA LEU A 163 3.69 6.60 13.81
C LEU A 163 3.23 7.59 12.73
N PRO A 164 4.06 7.88 11.71
CA PRO A 164 3.61 8.58 10.52
C PRO A 164 2.42 7.86 9.90
N THR A 165 1.37 8.60 9.57
CA THR A 165 0.20 8.08 8.86
C THR A 165 0.63 7.67 7.45
N ALA A 166 0.25 6.47 7.00
CA ALA A 166 0.45 6.06 5.60
C ALA A 166 -0.13 7.11 4.65
N ALA A 167 0.58 7.37 3.54
CA ALA A 167 0.23 8.38 2.56
C ALA A 167 -1.17 8.17 1.95
N ALA A 168 -1.76 9.25 1.42
CA ALA A 168 -3.11 9.30 0.89
C ALA A 168 -3.40 8.16 -0.14
N PRO A 169 -4.61 7.60 -0.15
CA PRO A 169 -4.97 6.52 -1.06
C PRO A 169 -4.85 6.99 -2.51
N LEU A 170 -4.03 6.28 -3.30
CA LEU A 170 -3.98 6.48 -4.75
C LEU A 170 -5.19 5.81 -5.40
N LYS A 171 -5.72 6.44 -6.45
CA LYS A 171 -6.84 5.91 -7.24
C LYS A 171 -6.50 4.51 -7.76
N ALA A 172 -7.45 3.58 -7.63
CA ALA A 172 -7.38 2.24 -8.19
C ALA A 172 -6.99 2.30 -9.68
N THR A 173 -5.95 1.56 -10.06
CA THR A 173 -5.28 1.70 -11.35
C THR A 173 -5.70 0.67 -12.40
N ALA A 174 -6.60 -0.27 -12.09
CA ALA A 174 -6.85 -1.37 -13.00
C ALA A 174 -8.31 -1.81 -13.06
N ASP A 175 -8.85 -1.85 -14.28
CA ASP A 175 -10.20 -2.29 -14.59
C ASP A 175 -10.30 -3.83 -14.61
N GLY A 176 -11.42 -4.34 -14.08
CA GLY A 176 -11.84 -5.74 -14.20
C GLY A 176 -11.40 -6.70 -13.07
N TYR A 177 -12.22 -7.73 -12.87
CA TYR A 177 -11.91 -8.86 -11.98
C TYR A 177 -10.89 -9.79 -12.62
N LEU A 178 -9.95 -10.28 -11.81
CA LEU A 178 -8.88 -11.18 -12.24
C LEU A 178 -9.22 -12.64 -11.97
N ARG A 179 -8.65 -13.55 -12.76
CA ARG A 179 -8.72 -15.00 -12.54
C ARG A 179 -7.47 -15.48 -11.80
N CYS A 180 -7.65 -16.41 -10.87
CA CYS A 180 -6.55 -17.01 -10.12
C CYS A 180 -5.59 -17.74 -11.07
N PRO A 181 -4.26 -17.48 -11.00
CA PRO A 181 -3.27 -18.17 -11.82
C PRO A 181 -3.16 -19.68 -11.55
N VAL A 182 -3.73 -20.16 -10.44
CA VAL A 182 -3.69 -21.58 -10.02
C VAL A 182 -4.96 -22.32 -10.42
N CYS A 183 -6.14 -21.83 -10.04
CA CYS A 183 -7.41 -22.53 -10.28
C CYS A 183 -8.34 -21.88 -11.31
N ASN A 184 -7.95 -20.75 -11.90
CA ASN A 184 -8.70 -20.01 -12.91
C ASN A 184 -10.09 -19.47 -12.48
N GLN A 185 -10.42 -19.58 -11.18
CA GLN A 185 -11.61 -18.98 -10.59
C GLN A 185 -11.47 -17.47 -10.45
N LEU A 186 -12.59 -16.74 -10.50
CA LEU A 186 -12.58 -15.29 -10.27
C LEU A 186 -12.10 -14.99 -8.84
N MET A 187 -11.14 -14.09 -8.72
CA MET A 187 -10.62 -13.62 -7.45
C MET A 187 -11.53 -12.53 -6.88
N TRP A 188 -11.68 -12.54 -5.57
CA TRP A 188 -12.45 -11.54 -4.86
C TRP A 188 -11.63 -10.27 -4.67
N ARG A 189 -12.04 -9.22 -5.38
CA ARG A 189 -11.46 -7.89 -5.26
C ARG A 189 -11.98 -7.19 -4.01
N GLN A 190 -11.07 -6.72 -3.17
CA GLN A 190 -11.43 -6.00 -1.94
C GLN A 190 -10.41 -4.95 -1.52
N ASN A 191 -10.85 -3.96 -0.76
CA ASN A 191 -9.96 -3.00 -0.09
C ASN A 191 -9.32 -3.66 1.14
N PHE A 192 -7.99 -3.76 1.17
CA PHE A 192 -7.26 -4.36 2.27
C PHE A 192 -7.53 -3.59 3.58
N GLY A 193 -7.94 -4.30 4.63
CA GLY A 193 -8.28 -3.65 5.90
C GLY A 193 -9.36 -2.57 5.79
N LYS A 194 -10.24 -2.59 4.77
CA LYS A 194 -11.39 -1.68 4.53
C LYS A 194 -11.08 -0.19 4.34
N ILE A 195 -10.00 0.32 4.92
CA ILE A 195 -9.64 1.75 4.97
C ILE A 195 -8.25 2.02 4.37
N SER A 196 -7.51 1.01 3.93
CA SER A 196 -6.16 1.23 3.37
C SER A 196 -6.22 1.96 2.02
N GLY A 197 -7.30 1.76 1.27
CA GLY A 197 -7.40 2.24 -0.11
C GLY A 197 -6.58 1.42 -1.10
N VAL A 198 -5.99 0.31 -0.66
CA VAL A 198 -5.26 -0.64 -1.51
C VAL A 198 -6.23 -1.75 -1.89
N LEU A 199 -6.51 -1.88 -3.18
CA LEU A 199 -7.29 -3.00 -3.68
C LEU A 199 -6.38 -4.22 -3.82
N ILE A 200 -6.89 -5.39 -3.50
CA ILE A 200 -6.20 -6.67 -3.69
C ILE A 200 -7.17 -7.67 -4.28
N ASP A 201 -6.67 -8.61 -5.08
CA ASP A 201 -7.46 -9.66 -5.72
C ASP A 201 -7.14 -11.01 -5.06
N VAL A 202 -8.07 -11.52 -4.25
CA VAL A 202 -7.83 -12.68 -3.36
C VAL A 202 -8.48 -13.94 -3.93
N CYS A 203 -7.69 -15.00 -4.08
CA CYS A 203 -8.18 -16.37 -4.19
C CYS A 203 -8.11 -17.05 -2.83
N ARG A 204 -9.27 -17.38 -2.24
CA ARG A 204 -9.35 -18.00 -0.90
C ARG A 204 -8.50 -19.27 -0.74
N ALA A 205 -8.36 -20.05 -1.81
CA ALA A 205 -7.66 -21.33 -1.77
C ALA A 205 -6.14 -21.22 -1.97
N HIS A 206 -5.67 -20.27 -2.78
CA HIS A 206 -4.30 -20.32 -3.31
C HIS A 206 -3.43 -19.13 -2.95
N GLY A 207 -3.96 -17.91 -2.88
CA GLY A 207 -3.13 -16.73 -2.70
C GLY A 207 -3.78 -15.44 -3.17
N THR A 208 -2.96 -14.39 -3.23
CA THR A 208 -3.40 -13.03 -3.55
C THR A 208 -2.55 -12.46 -4.67
N TRP A 209 -3.23 -11.79 -5.60
CA TRP A 209 -2.59 -10.95 -6.60
C TRP A 209 -2.52 -9.51 -6.11
N PHE A 210 -1.35 -8.91 -6.29
CA PHE A 210 -1.05 -7.52 -6.03
C PHE A 210 -0.61 -6.89 -7.35
N ASP A 211 -1.32 -5.87 -7.82
CA ASP A 211 -0.80 -5.02 -8.88
C ASP A 211 0.44 -4.25 -8.38
N ARG A 212 1.10 -3.56 -9.31
CA ARG A 212 2.32 -2.80 -9.04
C ARG A 212 2.18 -1.92 -7.79
N ASP A 213 3.14 -2.05 -6.88
CA ASP A 213 3.23 -1.34 -5.59
C ASP A 213 2.11 -1.64 -4.57
N GLU A 214 1.14 -2.51 -4.84
CA GLU A 214 0.06 -2.78 -3.89
C GLU A 214 0.54 -3.54 -2.65
N LEU A 215 1.39 -4.56 -2.82
CA LEU A 215 1.97 -5.31 -1.68
C LEU A 215 2.75 -4.36 -0.76
N HIS A 216 3.58 -3.49 -1.33
CA HIS A 216 4.32 -2.49 -0.57
C HIS A 216 3.41 -1.62 0.32
N ARG A 217 2.32 -1.10 -0.26
CA ARG A 217 1.35 -0.27 0.47
C ARG A 217 0.58 -1.05 1.52
N VAL A 218 0.25 -2.31 1.26
CA VAL A 218 -0.35 -3.20 2.27
C VAL A 218 0.58 -3.32 3.48
N LEU A 219 1.86 -3.62 3.26
CA LEU A 219 2.83 -3.79 4.34
C LEU A 219 3.12 -2.48 5.07
N GLU A 220 3.15 -1.35 4.35
CA GLU A 220 3.24 -0.02 4.97
C GLU A 220 2.00 0.30 5.82
N PHE A 221 0.80 0.04 5.31
CA PHE A 221 -0.44 0.23 6.04
C PHE A 221 -0.44 -0.58 7.34
N VAL A 222 -0.05 -1.86 7.27
CA VAL A 222 0.09 -2.73 8.44
C VAL A 222 1.12 -2.16 9.42
N ARG A 223 2.33 -1.82 8.94
CA ARG A 223 3.42 -1.29 9.77
C ARG A 223 3.06 0.05 10.44
N SER A 224 2.16 0.84 9.84
CA SER A 224 1.67 2.10 10.41
C SER A 224 0.53 1.94 11.44
N GLY A 225 0.19 0.70 11.84
CA GLY A 225 -0.94 0.41 12.72
C GLY A 225 -2.31 0.50 12.04
N GLY A 226 -2.35 0.35 10.71
CA GLY A 226 -3.56 0.49 9.92
C GLY A 226 -4.63 -0.56 10.26
N LEU A 227 -4.23 -1.76 10.65
CA LEU A 227 -5.17 -2.83 11.03
C LEU A 227 -5.91 -2.47 12.32
N GLU A 228 -5.20 -1.92 13.31
CA GLU A 228 -5.77 -1.47 14.58
C GLU A 228 -6.74 -0.29 14.35
N ARG A 229 -6.38 0.65 13.46
CA ARG A 229 -7.28 1.73 13.05
C ARG A 229 -8.53 1.21 12.35
N SER A 230 -8.37 0.21 11.47
CA SER A 230 -9.49 -0.42 10.77
C SER A 230 -10.44 -1.16 11.72
N ALA A 231 -9.88 -1.92 12.66
CA ALA A 231 -10.64 -2.64 13.68
C ALA A 231 -11.42 -1.67 14.56
N ARG A 232 -10.80 -0.58 15.02
CA ARG A 232 -11.46 0.49 15.78
C ARG A 232 -12.62 1.10 15.01
N LYS A 233 -12.40 1.53 13.77
CA LYS A 233 -13.45 2.09 12.92
C LYS A 233 -14.60 1.11 12.70
N THR A 234 -14.29 -0.18 12.47
CA THR A 234 -15.32 -1.21 12.30
C THR A 234 -16.16 -1.36 13.57
N ARG A 235 -15.53 -1.39 14.75
CA ARG A 235 -16.22 -1.44 16.02
C ARG A 235 -17.13 -0.23 16.23
N ASP A 236 -16.60 0.97 16.05
CA ASP A 236 -17.34 2.21 16.28
C ASP A 236 -18.57 2.31 15.32
N LEU A 237 -18.43 1.81 14.08
CA LEU A 237 -19.56 1.70 13.14
C LEU A 237 -20.62 0.69 13.58
N LEU A 238 -20.19 -0.49 14.07
CA LEU A 238 -21.12 -1.52 14.56
C LEU A 238 -21.87 -1.04 15.81
N GLU A 239 -21.19 -0.35 16.73
CA GLU A 239 -21.81 0.24 17.92
C GLU A 239 -22.87 1.28 17.55
N ALA A 240 -22.58 2.15 16.58
CA ALA A 240 -23.55 3.13 16.08
C ALA A 240 -24.78 2.46 15.43
N GLU A 241 -24.58 1.41 14.62
CA GLU A 241 -25.68 0.65 14.01
C GLU A 241 -26.56 -0.02 15.08
N VAL A 242 -25.95 -0.64 16.09
CA VAL A 242 -26.68 -1.26 17.22
C VAL A 242 -27.53 -0.21 17.95
N GLN A 243 -26.99 0.97 18.22
CA GLN A 243 -27.73 2.05 18.87
C GLN A 243 -28.93 2.52 18.03
N GLN A 244 -28.75 2.66 16.71
CA GLN A 244 -29.85 3.04 15.80
C GLN A 244 -30.96 1.98 15.78
N LEU A 245 -30.59 0.69 15.72
CA LEU A 245 -31.56 -0.41 15.75
C LEU A 245 -32.32 -0.45 17.08
N GLN A 246 -31.65 -0.26 18.21
CA GLN A 246 -32.28 -0.18 19.53
C GLN A 246 -33.29 0.97 19.63
N GLN A 247 -32.94 2.15 19.12
CA GLN A 247 -33.86 3.29 19.05
C GLN A 247 -35.07 2.98 18.17
N ARG A 248 -34.87 2.33 17.02
CA ARG A 248 -35.96 1.94 16.10
C ARG A 248 -36.91 0.93 16.74
N VAL A 249 -36.39 -0.08 17.43
CA VAL A 249 -37.19 -1.06 18.18
C VAL A 249 -37.98 -0.37 19.29
N SER A 250 -37.32 0.49 20.10
CA SER A 250 -37.99 1.25 21.16
C SER A 250 -39.15 2.09 20.62
N ASN A 251 -38.95 2.79 19.50
CA ASN A 251 -39.97 3.61 18.85
C ASN A 251 -41.15 2.77 18.31
N LEU A 252 -40.90 1.57 17.78
CA LEU A 252 -41.94 0.67 17.30
C LEU A 252 -42.76 0.07 18.45
N SER A 253 -42.10 -0.33 19.53
CA SER A 253 -42.76 -0.79 20.77
C SER A 253 -43.62 0.32 21.39
N ALA A 254 -43.13 1.56 21.41
CA ALA A 254 -43.88 2.71 21.91
C ALA A 254 -45.12 3.06 21.05
N ARG A 255 -45.12 2.66 19.76
CA ARG A 255 -46.26 2.83 18.84
C ARG A 255 -47.27 1.69 18.89
N GLY A 256 -47.14 0.75 19.83
CA GLY A 256 -48.11 -0.34 20.05
C GLY A 256 -48.00 -1.50 19.05
N HIS A 257 -46.92 -1.59 18.27
CA HIS A 257 -46.67 -2.77 17.45
C HIS A 257 -46.05 -3.88 18.30
N THR A 258 -46.76 -5.01 18.44
CA THR A 258 -46.24 -6.23 19.06
C THR A 258 -45.20 -6.86 18.14
N LEU A 259 -43.92 -6.67 18.44
CA LEU A 259 -42.82 -7.15 17.59
C LEU A 259 -42.51 -8.65 17.78
N PHE A 260 -43.04 -9.28 18.82
CA PHE A 260 -42.94 -10.72 19.06
C PHE A 260 -44.21 -11.24 19.74
N PRO A 261 -44.84 -12.33 19.28
CA PRO A 261 -45.83 -13.05 20.08
C PRO A 261 -45.11 -13.64 21.31
N GLU A 262 -45.72 -13.55 22.49
CA GLU A 262 -45.26 -14.26 23.68
C GLU A 262 -45.26 -15.78 23.42
N SER A 263 -44.12 -16.33 23.03
CA SER A 263 -43.83 -17.75 23.20
C SER A 263 -42.66 -17.87 24.15
N GLN A 264 -42.95 -18.35 25.36
CA GLN A 264 -41.99 -18.76 26.36
C GLN A 264 -41.12 -19.90 25.79
N ASP A 265 -39.96 -19.57 25.22
CA ASP A 265 -38.87 -20.54 25.09
C ASP A 265 -37.56 -19.91 25.52
N ARG A 266 -37.09 -20.39 26.67
CA ARG A 266 -35.92 -19.94 27.39
C ARG A 266 -34.66 -20.46 26.67
N LEU A 267 -34.19 -19.74 25.65
CA LEU A 267 -32.89 -20.03 25.02
C LEU A 267 -31.76 -19.55 25.93
N GLN A 268 -30.96 -20.51 26.40
CA GLN A 268 -29.78 -20.28 27.22
C GLN A 268 -28.75 -19.45 26.45
N SER A 269 -28.33 -18.34 27.06
CA SER A 269 -27.25 -17.48 26.59
C SER A 269 -25.92 -18.23 26.62
N GLY A 270 -25.50 -18.77 25.48
CA GLY A 270 -24.13 -19.21 25.25
C GLY A 270 -23.22 -18.00 25.12
N ASN A 271 -22.32 -17.82 26.09
CA ASN A 271 -21.21 -16.87 26.04
C ASN A 271 -20.40 -17.05 24.74
N LEU A 272 -20.45 -16.06 23.85
CA LEU A 272 -19.46 -15.88 22.78
C LEU A 272 -18.81 -14.51 22.96
N ALA A 273 -17.93 -14.43 23.97
CA ALA A 273 -16.87 -13.44 23.99
C ALA A 273 -15.85 -13.83 22.91
N VAL A 274 -16.08 -13.44 21.66
CA VAL A 274 -15.11 -13.64 20.57
C VAL A 274 -14.23 -12.41 20.49
N GLY A 275 -12.96 -12.59 20.85
CA GLY A 275 -11.94 -11.56 20.80
C GLY A 275 -11.74 -11.04 19.38
N ILE A 276 -11.50 -9.73 19.26
CA ILE A 276 -11.30 -9.00 17.99
C ILE A 276 -10.10 -9.54 17.18
N ALA A 277 -9.22 -10.35 17.77
CA ALA A 277 -8.16 -11.08 17.07
C ALA A 277 -8.67 -12.23 16.19
N ASP A 278 -9.82 -12.82 16.53
CA ASP A 278 -10.40 -13.99 15.85
C ASP A 278 -11.13 -13.62 14.53
N TRP A 279 -11.50 -12.35 14.38
CA TRP A 279 -12.16 -11.82 13.18
C TRP A 279 -11.20 -11.73 11.98
N PHE A 280 -9.90 -11.52 12.22
CA PHE A 280 -8.89 -11.41 11.16
C PHE A 280 -8.59 -12.77 10.49
N LEU A 281 -8.68 -13.87 11.24
CA LEU A 281 -8.48 -15.23 10.74
C LEU A 281 -9.78 -15.84 10.17
N ASN A 282 -10.95 -15.59 10.79
CA ASN A 282 -12.19 -16.27 10.39
C ASN A 282 -12.90 -15.69 9.15
N VAL A 283 -12.68 -14.41 8.79
CA VAL A 283 -13.43 -13.77 7.68
C VAL A 283 -12.68 -13.83 6.34
N PHE A 284 -11.37 -14.11 6.37
CA PHE A 284 -10.55 -14.26 5.15
C PHE A 284 -10.31 -15.72 4.72
N LEU A 285 -10.46 -16.69 5.64
CA LEU A 285 -10.07 -18.09 5.45
C LEU A 285 -11.23 -19.11 5.49
N LYS A 286 -12.48 -18.64 5.34
CA LYS A 286 -13.64 -19.50 5.03
C LYS A 286 -14.34 -18.99 3.78
#